data_AF-A0A9E4ILH4-F1
#
_entry.id   AF-A0A9E4ILH4-F1
#
_cell.length_a   1.000
_cell.length_b   1.000
_cell.length_c   1.000
_cell.angle_alpha   90.00
_cell.angle_beta   90.00
_cell.angle_gamma   90.00
#
_symmetry.space_group_name_H-M   'P 1'
#
loop_
_entity.id
_entity.type
_entity.pdbx_description
1 polymer ?
#
loop_
_entity_poly.entity_id
_entity_poly.type
_entity_poly.pdbx_seq_one_letter_code
_entity_poly.pdbx_strand_id
1 'polypeptide(L)'
;MQDLGIEGLEQIYAHHHDDETDLGEAFAEQFDSPLPDVVNADQQFTIIASDLDPMLDRIVEFLAESYRVPINAVFFRHFSDGDREYLARTWLLDPQPAGDTTQRQSRRRAGLGTAETSTACSTGPTSPTAGPWPESTGS
;
A
#
# COMPACT_ATOMS: atom_id res chain seq x y z
N MET A 1 20.31 19.51 6.89
CA MET A 1 20.04 18.08 7.07
C MET A 1 21.13 17.59 8.00
N GLN A 2 20.79 17.13 9.20
CA GLN A 2 21.80 16.60 10.12
C GLN A 2 22.24 15.25 9.55
N ASP A 3 23.51 15.14 9.20
CA ASP A 3 24.08 13.90 8.73
C ASP A 3 24.39 13.04 9.96
N LEU A 4 23.52 12.06 10.23
CA LEU A 4 23.67 11.11 11.33
C LEU A 4 24.50 9.93 10.81
N GLY A 5 25.81 9.97 11.06
CA GLY A 5 26.71 8.84 10.80
C GLY A 5 26.55 7.71 11.83
N ILE A 6 27.24 6.59 11.59
CA ILE A 6 27.24 5.40 12.48
C ILE A 6 27.61 5.77 13.91
N GLU A 7 28.67 6.56 14.11
CA GLU A 7 29.12 7.01 15.45
C GLU A 7 28.01 7.76 16.21
N GLY A 8 27.21 8.56 15.49
CA GLY A 8 26.07 9.26 16.08
C GLY A 8 24.94 8.32 16.48
N LEU A 9 24.71 7.26 15.70
CA LEU A 9 23.73 6.22 16.03
C LEU A 9 24.16 5.42 17.26
N GLU A 10 25.44 5.04 17.36
CA GLU A 10 25.99 4.37 18.54
C GLU A 10 25.81 5.22 19.79
N GLN A 11 26.08 6.53 19.70
CA GLN A 11 25.90 7.45 20.82
C GLN A 11 24.44 7.62 21.24
N ILE A 12 23.50 7.70 20.29
CA ILE A 12 22.06 7.76 20.57
C ILE A 12 21.59 6.46 21.21
N TYR A 13 22.05 5.32 20.69
CA TYR A 13 21.71 4.01 21.21
C TYR A 13 22.19 3.86 22.66
N ALA A 14 23.45 4.15 22.93
CA ALA A 14 24.04 4.11 24.28
C ALA A 14 23.39 5.12 25.25
N HIS A 15 22.80 6.21 24.76
CA HIS A 15 22.08 7.15 25.61
C HIS A 15 20.71 6.63 26.05
N HIS A 16 20.06 5.82 25.22
CA HIS A 16 18.70 5.32 25.46
C HIS A 16 18.66 3.88 26.00
N HIS A 17 19.77 3.15 25.91
CA HIS A 17 19.93 1.82 26.45
C HIS A 17 20.98 1.82 27.57
N ASP A 18 20.56 1.44 28.77
CA ASP A 18 21.45 1.28 29.93
C ASP A 18 22.21 -0.07 29.91
N ASP A 19 21.92 -0.93 28.93
CA ASP A 19 22.52 -2.24 28.76
C ASP A 19 23.93 -2.14 28.15
N GLU A 20 24.82 -3.06 28.52
CA GLU A 20 26.21 -3.10 28.03
C GLU A 20 26.32 -3.70 26.60
N THR A 21 25.19 -3.92 25.92
CA THR A 21 25.12 -4.52 24.59
C THR A 21 25.45 -3.49 23.53
N ASP A 22 26.36 -3.82 22.62
CA ASP A 22 26.72 -2.96 21.50
C ASP A 22 25.56 -2.83 20.50
N LEU A 23 25.43 -1.66 19.86
CA LEU A 23 24.39 -1.41 18.86
C LEU A 23 24.42 -2.47 17.75
N GLY A 24 25.60 -2.90 17.31
CA GLY A 24 25.74 -3.89 16.24
C GLY A 24 25.22 -5.27 16.64
N GLU A 25 25.47 -5.70 17.88
CA GLU A 25 24.98 -6.97 18.42
C GLU A 25 23.46 -6.93 18.59
N ALA A 26 22.95 -5.88 19.24
CA ALA A 26 21.51 -5.70 19.43
C ALA A 26 20.74 -5.59 18.11
N PHE A 27 21.31 -4.91 17.11
CA PHE A 27 20.73 -4.81 15.78
C PHE A 27 20.67 -6.18 15.09
N ALA A 28 21.75 -6.97 15.17
CA ALA A 28 21.80 -8.30 14.57
C ALA A 28 20.79 -9.26 15.21
N GLU A 29 20.62 -9.21 16.53
CA GLU A 29 19.61 -10.02 17.24
C GLU A 29 18.17 -9.61 16.89
N GLN A 30 17.91 -8.32 16.73
CA GLN A 30 16.55 -7.82 16.49
C GLN A 30 16.09 -7.97 15.03
N PHE A 31 17.02 -7.82 14.08
CA PHE A 31 16.71 -7.75 12.64
C PHE A 31 17.26 -8.94 11.84
N ASP A 32 17.92 -9.90 12.48
CA ASP A 32 18.56 -11.07 11.83
C ASP A 32 19.52 -10.66 10.69
N SER A 33 20.13 -9.48 10.80
CA SER A 33 21.00 -8.87 9.78
C SER A 33 22.08 -8.01 10.44
N PRO A 34 23.33 -7.99 9.95
CA PRO A 34 24.36 -7.12 10.51
C PRO A 34 23.99 -5.64 10.33
N LEU A 35 24.53 -4.78 11.21
CA LEU A 35 24.43 -3.34 11.07
C LEU A 35 25.10 -2.91 9.74
N PRO A 36 24.43 -2.11 8.90
CA PRO A 36 25.00 -1.65 7.64
C PRO A 36 26.18 -0.67 7.83
N ASP A 37 27.19 -0.74 6.95
CA ASP A 37 28.34 0.18 6.95
C ASP A 37 27.95 1.62 6.54
N VAL A 38 26.87 1.76 5.77
CA VAL A 38 26.35 3.05 5.29
C VAL A 38 24.92 3.20 5.77
N VAL A 39 24.67 4.28 6.52
CA VAL A 39 23.34 4.68 6.99
C VAL A 39 22.87 5.91 6.25
N ASN A 40 21.54 6.13 6.21
CA ASN A 40 20.90 7.27 5.56
C ASN A 40 21.16 7.39 4.04
N ALA A 41 21.62 6.33 3.36
CA ALA A 41 21.83 6.34 1.91
C ALA A 41 20.53 6.56 1.13
N ASP A 42 19.48 5.84 1.53
CA ASP A 42 18.13 5.95 0.99
C ASP A 42 17.14 6.09 2.13
N GLN A 43 16.30 7.12 2.08
CA GLN A 43 15.19 7.29 3.02
C GLN A 43 13.88 7.08 2.25
N GLN A 44 13.01 6.21 2.74
CA GLN A 44 11.67 6.00 2.19
C GLN A 44 10.64 6.24 3.29
N PHE A 45 9.63 7.04 3.00
CA PHE A 45 8.53 7.30 3.92
C PHE A 45 7.32 6.50 3.47
N THR A 46 6.78 5.63 4.34
CA THR A 46 5.51 4.93 4.07
C THR A 46 4.51 5.25 5.17
N ILE A 47 3.38 5.84 4.78
CA ILE A 47 2.24 6.07 5.67
C ILE A 47 1.37 4.81 5.66
N ILE A 48 1.05 4.29 6.85
CA ILE A 48 0.17 3.12 7.00
C ILE A 48 -1.12 3.58 7.70
N ALA A 49 -2.26 3.36 7.06
CA ALA A 49 -3.58 3.74 7.60
C ALA A 49 -4.64 2.67 7.35
N SER A 50 -5.70 2.68 8.16
CA SER A 50 -6.88 1.83 7.93
C SER A 50 -7.83 2.41 6.87
N ASP A 51 -7.73 3.71 6.60
CA ASP A 51 -8.54 4.42 5.63
C ASP A 51 -7.78 5.62 5.05
N LEU A 52 -8.24 6.12 3.90
CA LEU A 52 -7.60 7.18 3.14
C LEU A 52 -8.61 8.29 2.82
N ASP A 53 -8.41 9.46 3.43
CA ASP A 53 -9.17 10.67 3.10
C ASP A 53 -8.60 11.31 1.82
N PRO A 54 -9.44 11.86 0.91
CA PRO A 54 -9.01 12.75 -0.18
C PRO A 54 -7.94 13.80 0.17
N MET A 55 -7.88 14.26 1.43
CA MET A 55 -6.82 15.16 1.90
C MET A 55 -5.44 14.48 1.93
N LEU A 56 -5.35 13.23 2.38
CA LEU A 56 -4.10 12.48 2.41
C LEU A 56 -3.58 12.22 1.00
N ASP A 57 -4.46 11.86 0.06
CA ASP A 57 -4.10 11.70 -1.36
C ASP A 57 -3.38 12.93 -1.88
N ARG A 58 -3.99 14.10 -1.68
CA ARG A 58 -3.44 15.39 -2.13
C ARG A 58 -2.10 15.72 -1.48
N ILE A 59 -1.93 15.45 -0.19
CA ILE A 59 -0.67 15.74 0.51
C ILE A 59 0.44 14.82 0.01
N VAL A 60 0.17 13.53 -0.12
CA VAL A 60 1.16 12.55 -0.57
C VAL A 60 1.55 12.83 -2.02
N GLU A 61 0.59 13.09 -2.91
CA GLU A 61 0.85 13.50 -4.30
C GLU A 61 1.67 14.80 -4.36
N PHE A 62 1.31 15.82 -3.58
CA PHE A 62 2.02 17.09 -3.57
C PHE A 62 3.49 16.93 -3.14
N LEU A 63 3.75 16.15 -2.08
CA LEU A 63 5.10 15.89 -1.59
C LEU A 63 5.91 15.04 -2.59
N ALA A 64 5.30 14.03 -3.19
CA ALA A 64 5.94 13.16 -4.16
C ALA A 64 6.25 13.89 -5.48
N GLU A 65 5.33 14.71 -5.99
CA GLU A 65 5.48 15.39 -7.29
C GLU A 65 6.27 16.69 -7.19
N SER A 66 5.95 17.54 -6.22
CA SER A 66 6.51 18.90 -6.12
C SER A 66 7.88 18.91 -5.45
N TYR A 67 8.07 18.07 -4.44
CA TYR A 67 9.31 18.02 -3.66
C TYR A 67 10.14 16.78 -3.91
N ARG A 68 9.66 15.83 -4.74
CA ARG A 68 10.33 14.56 -5.04
C ARG A 68 10.70 13.79 -3.77
N VAL A 69 9.91 13.94 -2.71
CA VAL A 69 10.08 13.17 -1.50
C VAL A 69 9.69 11.72 -1.82
N PRO A 70 10.54 10.73 -1.50
CA PRO A 70 10.22 9.31 -1.66
C PRO A 70 9.20 8.88 -0.59
N ILE A 71 7.97 9.37 -0.74
CA ILE A 71 6.83 9.09 0.14
C ILE A 71 5.81 8.20 -0.55
N ASN A 72 5.24 7.28 0.20
CA ASN A 72 4.16 6.40 -0.24
C ASN A 72 3.10 6.27 0.86
N ALA A 73 1.90 5.83 0.49
CA ALA A 73 0.84 5.49 1.42
C ALA A 73 0.29 4.09 1.10
N VAL A 74 0.13 3.30 2.15
CA VAL A 74 -0.55 2.01 2.15
C VAL A 74 -1.77 2.13 3.03
N PHE A 75 -2.90 1.65 2.53
CA PHE A 75 -4.04 1.41 3.38
C PHE A 75 -4.45 -0.05 3.34
N PHE A 76 -4.89 -0.54 4.49
CA PHE A 76 -5.36 -1.90 4.64
C PHE A 76 -6.83 -1.93 5.02
N ARG A 77 -7.55 -2.92 4.48
CA ARG A 77 -8.93 -3.20 4.85
C ARG A 77 -9.03 -4.61 5.40
N HIS A 78 -9.69 -4.71 6.54
CA HIS A 78 -10.01 -5.97 7.17
C HIS A 78 -11.39 -6.46 6.70
N PHE A 79 -11.48 -7.72 6.30
CA PHE A 79 -12.73 -8.39 5.97
C PHE A 79 -12.82 -9.70 6.75
N SER A 80 -14.02 -10.11 7.13
CA SER A 80 -14.26 -11.38 7.80
C SER A 80 -15.33 -12.17 7.03
N ASP A 81 -15.11 -13.48 6.91
CA ASP A 81 -16.05 -14.46 6.33
C ASP A 81 -16.08 -15.72 7.22
N GLY A 82 -17.10 -15.80 8.08
CA GLY A 82 -17.19 -16.86 9.09
C GLY A 82 -15.99 -16.85 10.02
N ASP A 83 -15.25 -17.97 10.06
CA ASP A 83 -14.04 -18.13 10.88
C ASP A 83 -12.76 -17.62 10.20
N ARG A 84 -12.88 -16.96 9.03
CA ARG A 84 -11.75 -16.46 8.25
C ARG A 84 -11.65 -14.95 8.34
N GLU A 85 -10.43 -14.47 8.51
CA GLU A 85 -10.08 -13.05 8.46
C GLU A 85 -9.16 -12.77 7.27
N TYR A 86 -9.39 -11.65 6.60
CA TYR A 86 -8.66 -11.23 5.42
C TYR A 86 -8.16 -9.81 5.61
N LEU A 87 -6.95 -9.56 5.15
CA LEU A 87 -6.35 -8.24 5.08
C LEU A 87 -6.03 -7.92 3.62
N ALA A 88 -6.76 -6.98 3.04
CA ALA A 88 -6.43 -6.45 1.71
C ALA A 88 -5.58 -5.19 1.85
N ARG A 89 -4.58 -5.02 0.98
CA ARG A 89 -3.74 -3.82 0.92
C ARG A 89 -3.92 -3.09 -0.40
N THR A 90 -3.90 -1.77 -0.36
CA THR A 90 -3.86 -0.91 -1.55
C THR A 90 -2.76 0.12 -1.38
N TRP A 91 -2.00 0.36 -2.45
CA TRP A 91 -0.92 1.33 -2.50
C TRP A 91 -1.40 2.57 -3.25
N LEU A 92 -1.13 3.75 -2.71
CA LEU A 92 -1.47 5.02 -3.37
C LEU A 92 -0.47 5.34 -4.49
N LEU A 93 0.83 5.23 -4.20
CA LEU A 93 1.89 5.28 -5.20
C LEU A 93 2.54 3.90 -5.32
N ASP A 94 2.98 3.55 -6.53
CA ASP A 94 3.72 2.31 -6.74
C ASP A 94 5.07 2.43 -6.01
N PRO A 95 5.37 1.61 -4.98
CA PRO A 95 6.63 1.68 -4.26
C PRO A 95 7.75 1.39 -5.25
N GLN A 96 8.49 2.43 -5.64
CA GLN A 96 9.70 2.20 -6.42
C GLN A 96 10.73 1.58 -5.49
N PRO A 97 11.37 0.45 -5.86
CA PRO A 97 12.56 0.03 -5.17
C PRO A 97 13.57 1.18 -5.27
N ALA A 98 14.16 1.58 -4.13
CA ALA A 98 15.28 2.52 -4.13
C ALA A 98 16.37 1.92 -5.03
N GLY A 99 16.53 2.46 -6.24
CA GLY A 99 17.51 1.89 -7.19
C GLY A 99 17.32 2.17 -8.68
N ASP A 100 16.17 2.68 -9.17
CA ASP A 100 16.10 3.01 -10.60
C ASP A 100 15.12 4.14 -10.93
N THR A 101 15.57 5.39 -10.81
CA THR A 101 14.81 6.57 -11.23
C THR A 101 14.84 6.82 -12.74
N THR A 102 15.44 5.92 -13.52
CA THR A 102 15.40 6.03 -14.97
C THR A 102 14.32 5.09 -15.53
N GLN A 103 13.28 5.72 -16.07
CA GLN A 103 12.40 5.17 -17.12
C GLN A 103 11.09 4.47 -16.69
N ARG A 104 10.07 5.25 -16.26
CA ARG A 104 8.68 4.93 -16.68
C ARG A 104 7.62 6.02 -16.57
N GLN A 105 7.92 7.29 -16.87
CA GLN A 105 6.87 8.32 -16.95
C GLN A 105 6.08 8.37 -18.28
N SER A 106 6.17 7.37 -19.17
CA SER A 106 5.52 7.42 -20.49
C SER A 106 4.31 6.50 -20.71
N ARG A 107 3.77 5.83 -19.67
CA ARG A 107 2.61 4.92 -19.87
C ARG A 107 1.29 5.30 -19.19
N ARG A 108 1.20 6.45 -18.53
CA ARG A 108 -0.06 6.90 -17.92
C ARG A 108 -0.71 8.07 -18.65
N ARG A 109 -0.72 8.04 -19.99
CA ARG A 109 -1.68 8.79 -20.85
C ARG A 109 -1.90 8.06 -22.16
N ALA A 110 -2.51 6.87 -22.10
CA ALA A 110 -3.17 6.25 -23.25
C ALA A 110 -4.16 5.20 -22.74
N GLY A 111 -5.44 5.35 -23.11
CA GLY A 111 -6.43 4.29 -22.95
C GLY A 111 -7.58 4.63 -22.01
N LEU A 112 -8.45 5.52 -22.47
CA LEU A 112 -9.87 5.46 -22.15
C LEU A 112 -10.37 4.09 -22.66
N GLY A 113 -10.37 3.08 -21.79
CA GLY A 113 -10.85 1.73 -22.11
C GLY A 113 -12.31 1.60 -21.72
N THR A 114 -13.18 1.53 -22.72
CA THR A 114 -14.58 1.15 -22.57
C THR A 114 -14.70 -0.14 -21.76
N ALA A 115 -15.54 -0.12 -20.73
CA ALA A 115 -15.96 -1.34 -20.06
C ALA A 115 -16.74 -2.21 -21.08
N GLU A 116 -16.06 -3.17 -21.70
CA GLU A 116 -16.71 -4.32 -22.30
C GLU A 116 -16.99 -5.34 -21.18
N THR A 117 -18.25 -5.40 -20.76
CA THR A 117 -18.77 -6.50 -19.95
C THR A 117 -18.76 -7.76 -20.82
N SER A 118 -17.73 -8.60 -20.68
CA SER A 118 -17.72 -9.93 -21.27
C SER A 118 -18.54 -10.87 -20.39
N THR A 119 -19.84 -10.96 -20.70
CA THR A 119 -20.69 -12.07 -20.27
C THR A 119 -20.39 -13.26 -21.15
N ALA A 120 -19.80 -14.30 -20.57
CA ALA A 120 -19.82 -15.66 -21.12
C ALA A 120 -20.43 -16.60 -20.07
N CYS A 121 -21.75 -16.53 -19.91
CA CYS A 121 -22.52 -17.63 -19.34
C CYS A 121 -23.27 -18.29 -20.50
N SER A 122 -22.71 -19.39 -20.97
CA SER A 122 -23.31 -20.31 -21.92
C SER A 122 -24.48 -21.03 -21.24
N THR A 123 -25.70 -20.87 -21.76
CA THR A 123 -26.68 -21.93 -22.04
C THR A 123 -27.92 -21.30 -22.68
N GLY A 124 -28.46 -21.98 -23.70
CA GLY A 124 -29.34 -21.41 -24.73
C GLY A 124 -30.80 -21.13 -24.32
N PRO A 125 -31.61 -20.65 -25.28
CA PRO A 125 -32.96 -20.17 -25.01
C PRO A 125 -33.98 -21.32 -25.03
N THR A 126 -34.90 -21.33 -24.07
CA THR A 126 -36.22 -21.96 -24.26
C THR A 126 -37.30 -21.00 -23.78
N SER A 127 -38.25 -20.76 -24.69
CA SER A 127 -39.27 -19.71 -24.68
C SER A 127 -40.24 -19.72 -23.49
N PRO A 128 -40.92 -18.59 -23.22
CA PRO A 128 -41.93 -18.47 -22.17
C PRO A 128 -43.33 -18.86 -22.68
N THR A 129 -44.05 -19.69 -21.92
CA THR A 129 -45.51 -19.80 -22.03
C THR A 129 -46.13 -19.14 -20.81
N ALA A 130 -46.81 -18.02 -21.07
CA ALA A 130 -47.60 -17.27 -20.12
C ALA A 130 -48.79 -18.10 -19.60
N GLY A 131 -48.91 -18.20 -18.28
CA GLY A 131 -50.14 -18.58 -17.60
C GLY A 131 -50.74 -17.36 -16.89
N PRO A 132 -52.06 -17.15 -16.91
CA PRO A 132 -52.70 -15.97 -16.35
C PRO A 132 -52.78 -16.05 -14.82
N TRP A 133 -52.51 -14.93 -14.13
CA TRP A 133 -52.76 -14.75 -12.71
C TRP A 133 -54.25 -14.41 -12.46
N PRO A 134 -54.92 -15.00 -11.45
CA PRO A 134 -56.28 -14.62 -11.10
C PRO A 134 -56.30 -13.33 -10.24
N GLU A 135 -57.12 -12.37 -10.66
CA GLU A 135 -57.45 -11.16 -9.89
C GLU A 135 -58.37 -11.53 -8.71
N SER A 136 -57.93 -11.25 -7.49
CA SER A 136 -58.80 -11.30 -6.30
C SER A 136 -59.62 -10.01 -6.23
N THR A 137 -60.93 -10.14 -6.35
CA THR A 137 -61.93 -9.11 -6.03
C THR A 137 -62.68 -9.50 -4.76
N GLY A 138 -63.03 -8.49 -3.96
CA GLY A 138 -64.00 -8.57 -2.85
C GLY A 138 -63.37 -8.89 -1.48
N SER A 139 -63.72 -8.23 -0.38
CA SER A 139 -64.96 -7.50 -0.10
C SER A 139 -64.79 -6.50 1.05
#